data_AF-A0A961X8G6-F1
#
_entry.id   AF-A0A961X8G6-F1
#
_cell.length_a   1.000
_cell.length_b   1.000
_cell.length_c   1.000
_cell.angle_alpha   90.00
_cell.angle_beta   90.00
_cell.angle_gamma   90.00
#
_symmetry.space_group_name_H-M   'P 1'
#
loop_
_entity.id
_entity.type
_entity.pdbx_description
1 polymer ?
#
loop_
_entity_poly.entity_id
_entity_poly.type
_entity_poly.pdbx_seq_one_letter_code
_entity_poly.pdbx_strand_id
1 'polypeptide(L)'
;DLPMRQLAAEITREKIFLRLHQELPYATHVETETWEETDKGVRIEQAIFVERDSQKKIVIGKGGQTIKAVSMAARKELSDILEKPVHLFLFVKVRENWGDDPERYRQMGLEFPRQ
;
A
#
# COMPACT_ATOMS: atom_id res chain seq x y z
N ASP A 1 2.68 -16.68 -6.31
CA ASP A 1 2.83 -15.60 -5.29
C ASP A 1 2.76 -14.18 -5.82
N LEU A 2 3.44 -13.83 -6.92
CA LEU A 2 3.42 -12.45 -7.46
C LEU A 2 1.99 -11.88 -7.67
N PRO A 3 1.01 -12.65 -8.22
CA PRO A 3 -0.36 -12.15 -8.37
C PRO A 3 -1.05 -11.85 -7.03
N MET A 4 -0.79 -12.64 -5.99
CA MET A 4 -1.41 -12.46 -4.66
C MET A 4 -0.81 -11.27 -3.91
N ARG A 5 0.51 -11.05 -4.06
CA ARG A 5 1.19 -9.87 -3.51
C ARG A 5 0.65 -8.58 -4.12
N GLN A 6 0.39 -8.59 -5.43
CA GLN A 6 -0.22 -7.46 -6.15
C GLN A 6 -1.67 -7.26 -5.71
N LEU A 7 -2.48 -8.32 -5.69
CA LEU A 7 -3.86 -8.25 -5.21
C LEU A 7 -3.94 -7.67 -3.80
N ALA A 8 -3.07 -8.11 -2.88
CA ALA A 8 -3.06 -7.58 -1.53
C ALA A 8 -2.67 -6.10 -1.46
N ALA A 9 -1.75 -5.65 -2.32
CA ALA A 9 -1.41 -4.23 -2.40
C ALA A 9 -2.59 -3.42 -2.94
N GLU A 10 -3.30 -3.92 -3.95
CA GLU A 10 -4.46 -3.27 -4.55
C GLU A 10 -5.65 -3.19 -3.59
N ILE A 11 -5.95 -4.25 -2.83
CA ILE A 11 -6.99 -4.23 -1.79
C ILE A 11 -6.69 -3.16 -0.76
N THR A 12 -5.45 -3.12 -0.25
CA THR A 12 -5.05 -2.08 0.71
C THR A 12 -5.15 -0.68 0.11
N ARG A 13 -4.73 -0.50 -1.15
CA ARG A 13 -4.84 0.78 -1.87
C ARG A 13 -6.29 1.22 -2.02
N GLU A 14 -7.19 0.31 -2.34
CA GLU A 14 -8.63 0.57 -2.40
C GLU A 14 -9.17 1.00 -1.02
N LYS A 15 -8.80 0.32 0.08
CA LYS A 15 -9.28 0.71 1.42
C LYS A 15 -8.74 2.05 1.87
N ILE A 16 -7.51 2.38 1.49
CA ILE A 16 -6.92 3.71 1.66
C ILE A 16 -7.78 4.74 0.92
N PHE A 17 -8.07 4.50 -0.36
CA PHE A 17 -8.91 5.38 -1.20
C PHE A 17 -10.31 5.60 -0.63
N LEU A 18 -11.01 4.53 -0.26
CA LEU A 18 -12.34 4.58 0.35
C LEU A 18 -12.32 5.32 1.70
N ARG A 19 -11.24 5.23 2.47
CA ARG A 19 -11.17 5.86 3.78
C ARG A 19 -10.87 7.36 3.70
N LEU A 20 -10.00 7.76 2.78
CA LEU A 20 -9.49 9.12 2.68
C LEU A 20 -10.18 9.96 1.59
N HIS A 21 -11.07 9.36 0.78
CA HIS A 21 -11.87 10.03 -0.25
C HIS A 21 -11.03 11.03 -1.10
N GLN A 22 -11.17 12.34 -0.84
CA GLN A 22 -10.53 13.44 -1.57
C GLN A 22 -9.20 13.92 -0.99
N GLU A 23 -8.80 13.46 0.20
CA GLU A 23 -7.57 13.91 0.87
C GLU A 23 -6.33 13.10 0.47
N LEU A 24 -6.49 12.06 -0.35
CA LEU A 24 -5.36 11.29 -0.84
C LEU A 24 -4.65 12.03 -1.97
N PRO A 25 -3.30 12.08 -1.93
CA PRO A 25 -2.52 12.45 -3.09
C PRO A 25 -2.81 11.49 -4.24
N TYR A 26 -2.83 12.03 -5.46
CA TYR A 26 -2.81 11.24 -6.70
C TYR A 26 -1.68 10.19 -6.71
N ALA A 27 -0.60 10.43 -5.97
CA ALA A 27 0.59 9.61 -5.92
C ALA A 27 0.72 8.83 -4.59
N THR A 28 -0.20 7.89 -4.33
CA THR A 28 -0.03 6.88 -3.27
C THR A 28 0.23 5.51 -3.88
N HIS A 29 1.35 4.89 -3.53
CA HIS A 29 1.71 3.55 -3.99
C HIS A 29 1.75 2.58 -2.81
N VAL A 30 1.24 1.37 -3.00
CA VAL A 30 1.31 0.30 -2.01
C VAL A 30 2.11 -0.85 -2.60
N GLU A 31 3.06 -1.36 -1.82
CA GLU A 31 3.90 -2.48 -2.21
C GLU A 31 3.92 -3.53 -1.11
N THR A 32 3.81 -4.80 -1.47
CA THR A 32 3.95 -5.93 -0.53
C THR A 32 5.42 -6.33 -0.43
N GLU A 33 6.09 -5.92 0.66
CA GLU A 33 7.50 -6.18 0.91
C GLU A 33 7.71 -7.65 1.32
N THR A 34 6.95 -8.10 2.32
CA THR A 34 7.09 -9.43 2.91
C THR A 34 5.78 -10.21 2.77
N TRP A 35 5.89 -11.47 2.36
CA TRP A 35 4.79 -12.45 2.35
C TRP A 35 5.33 -13.76 2.89
N GLU A 36 4.86 -14.15 4.07
CA GLU A 36 5.29 -15.36 4.75
C GLU A 36 4.07 -16.21 5.09
N GLU A 37 4.04 -17.42 4.56
CA GLU A 37 3.08 -18.43 5.00
C GLU A 37 3.59 -19.10 6.27
N THR A 38 2.71 -19.22 7.25
CA THR A 38 2.97 -19.87 8.54
C THR A 38 1.86 -20.85 8.83
N ASP A 39 2.09 -21.77 9.76
CA ASP A 39 1.06 -22.72 10.22
C ASP A 39 -0.19 -22.02 10.79
N LYS A 40 -0.05 -20.75 11.20
CA LYS A 40 -1.12 -19.95 11.81
C LYS A 40 -1.83 -19.03 10.81
N GLY A 41 -1.44 -19.05 9.54
CA GLY A 41 -1.96 -18.18 8.49
C GLY A 41 -0.87 -17.42 7.75
N VAL A 42 -1.21 -16.28 7.15
CA VAL A 42 -0.31 -15.50 6.30
C VAL A 42 0.10 -14.21 7.00
N ARG A 43 1.41 -13.96 7.11
CA ARG A 43 1.96 -12.67 7.52
C ARG A 43 2.27 -11.84 6.28
N ILE A 44 1.74 -10.63 6.23
CA ILE A 44 1.92 -9.70 5.11
C ILE A 44 2.43 -8.38 5.64
N GLU A 45 3.52 -7.88 5.08
CA GLU A 45 4.05 -6.55 5.37
C GLU A 45 3.97 -5.71 4.11
N GLN A 46 3.34 -4.54 4.21
CA GLN A 46 3.18 -3.63 3.09
C GLN A 46 3.71 -2.24 3.42
N ALA A 47 4.37 -1.63 2.44
CA ALA A 47 4.78 -0.24 2.48
C ALA A 47 3.77 0.61 1.70
N ILE A 48 3.29 1.67 2.33
CA ILE A 48 2.49 2.73 1.71
C ILE A 48 3.44 3.91 1.49
N PHE A 49 3.74 4.18 0.23
CA PHE A 49 4.57 5.30 -0.18
C PHE A 49 3.72 6.53 -0.47
N VAL A 50 4.14 7.63 0.13
CA VAL A 50 3.59 8.97 -0.10
C VAL A 50 4.72 9.94 -0.42
N GLU A 51 4.42 11.03 -1.11
CA GLU A 51 5.42 11.99 -1.55
C GLU A 51 5.84 12.97 -0.45
N ARG A 52 4.94 13.30 0.49
CA ARG A 52 5.19 14.35 1.50
C ARG A 52 4.80 13.91 2.90
N ASP A 53 5.46 14.48 3.91
CA ASP A 53 5.17 14.19 5.32
C ASP A 53 3.74 14.57 5.75
N SER A 54 3.17 15.64 5.16
CA SER A 54 1.76 16.00 5.38
C SER A 54 0.81 14.88 4.99
N GLN A 55 1.08 14.20 3.88
CA GLN A 55 0.29 13.08 3.38
C GLN A 55 0.45 11.86 4.29
N LYS A 56 1.67 11.61 4.79
CA LYS A 56 1.91 10.56 5.78
C LYS A 56 1.05 10.77 7.03
N LYS A 57 0.93 12.02 7.52
CA LYS A 57 0.07 12.35 8.66
C LYS A 57 -1.41 12.09 8.37
N ILE A 58 -1.88 12.39 7.16
CA ILE A 58 -3.26 12.10 6.72
C ILE A 58 -3.53 10.59 6.70
N VAL A 59 -2.62 9.82 6.09
CA VAL A 59 -2.75 8.35 6.00
C VAL A 59 -2.75 7.69 7.38
N ILE A 60 -1.88 8.14 8.28
CA ILE A 60 -1.84 7.64 9.67
C ILE A 60 -3.14 8.07 10.39
N GLY A 61 -3.55 9.32 10.22
CA GLY A 61 -4.69 9.92 10.90
C GLY A 61 -4.42 10.19 12.39
N LYS A 62 -5.37 10.86 13.05
CA LYS A 62 -5.24 11.25 14.46
C LYS A 62 -5.05 10.01 15.35
N GLY A 63 -3.88 9.88 15.96
CA GLY A 63 -3.55 8.75 16.84
C GLY A 63 -3.53 7.39 16.12
N GLY A 64 -3.30 7.36 14.80
CA GLY A 64 -3.27 6.11 14.03
C GLY A 64 -4.66 5.52 13.71
N GLN A 65 -5.75 6.26 13.99
CA GLN A 65 -7.11 5.75 13.78
C GLN A 65 -7.43 5.44 12.32
N THR A 66 -6.91 6.25 11.38
CA THR A 66 -7.18 6.04 9.95
C THR A 66 -6.48 4.79 9.44
N ILE A 67 -5.17 4.67 9.67
CA ILE A 67 -4.41 3.50 9.23
C ILE A 67 -4.89 2.20 9.89
N LYS A 68 -5.35 2.27 11.15
CA LYS A 68 -5.94 1.12 11.84
C LYS A 68 -7.24 0.66 11.16
N ALA A 69 -8.12 1.59 10.79
CA ALA A 69 -9.35 1.26 10.08
C ALA A 69 -9.07 0.63 8.71
N VAL A 70 -8.10 1.19 7.96
CA VAL A 70 -7.63 0.62 6.69
C VAL A 70 -7.09 -0.80 6.88
N SER A 71 -6.19 -0.99 7.84
CA SER A 71 -5.60 -2.30 8.16
C SER A 71 -6.67 -3.33 8.51
N MET A 72 -7.65 -2.96 9.33
CA MET A 72 -8.75 -3.87 9.71
C MET A 72 -9.61 -4.26 8.51
N ALA A 73 -9.98 -3.31 7.65
CA ALA A 73 -10.79 -3.57 6.47
C ALA A 73 -10.04 -4.45 5.44
N ALA A 74 -8.78 -4.11 5.13
CA ALA A 74 -7.95 -4.87 4.21
C ALA A 74 -7.66 -6.29 4.74
N ARG A 75 -7.35 -6.42 6.03
CA ARG A 75 -7.12 -7.71 6.69
C ARG A 75 -8.35 -8.61 6.58
N LYS A 76 -9.55 -8.07 6.83
CA LYS A 76 -10.79 -8.86 6.75
C LYS A 76 -10.97 -9.44 5.34
N GLU A 77 -10.88 -8.59 4.33
CA GLU A 77 -11.06 -9.02 2.95
C GLU A 77 -9.98 -10.00 2.48
N LEU A 78 -8.72 -9.75 2.84
CA LEU A 78 -7.63 -10.68 2.55
C LEU A 78 -7.84 -12.03 3.23
N SER A 79 -8.31 -12.05 4.48
CA SER A 79 -8.65 -13.30 5.17
C SER A 79 -9.79 -14.05 4.50
N ASP A 80 -10.80 -13.33 4.00
CA ASP A 80 -11.93 -13.93 3.28
C ASP A 80 -11.46 -14.54 1.94
N ILE A 81 -10.60 -13.85 1.19
CA ILE A 81 -10.07 -14.33 -0.10
C ILE A 81 -9.10 -15.50 0.06
N LEU A 82 -8.25 -15.46 1.08
CA LEU A 82 -7.22 -16.48 1.31
C LEU A 82 -7.73 -17.69 2.11
N GLU A 83 -8.94 -17.60 2.66
CA GLU A 83 -9.54 -18.59 3.56
C GLU A 83 -8.62 -18.95 4.75
N LYS A 84 -7.80 -17.98 5.18
CA LYS A 84 -6.78 -18.13 6.22
C LYS A 84 -6.71 -16.88 7.10
N PRO A 85 -6.28 -17.00 8.37
CA PRO A 85 -5.97 -15.83 9.18
C PRO A 85 -4.85 -15.01 8.52
N VAL A 86 -5.06 -13.69 8.41
CA VAL A 86 -4.05 -12.77 7.87
C VAL A 86 -3.54 -11.87 8.99
N HIS A 87 -2.23 -11.69 9.07
CA HIS A 87 -1.56 -10.73 9.92
C HIS A 87 -0.92 -9.63 9.05
N LEU A 88 -1.67 -8.55 8.84
CA LEU A 88 -1.27 -7.44 7.96
C LEU A 88 -0.60 -6.31 8.76
N PHE A 89 0.64 -5.97 8.38
CA PHE A 89 1.40 -4.83 8.87
C PHE A 89 1.50 -3.78 7.77
N LEU A 90 1.18 -2.53 8.11
CA LEU A 90 1.23 -1.40 7.18
C LEU A 90 2.26 -0.37 7.67
N PHE A 91 3.20 0.01 6.80
CA PHE A 91 4.22 0.99 7.09
C PHE A 91 4.11 2.19 6.14
N VAL A 92 3.92 3.39 6.69
CA VAL A 92 3.84 4.61 5.87
C VAL A 92 5.23 5.23 5.73
N LYS A 93 5.76 5.21 4.51
CA LYS A 93 7.09 5.72 4.15
C LYS A 93 6.95 6.95 3.25
N VAL A 94 7.71 8.00 3.52
CA VAL A 94 7.78 9.16 2.62
C VAL A 94 8.90 8.90 1.61
N ARG A 95 8.60 9.01 0.33
CA ARG A 95 9.56 8.99 -0.77
C ARG A 95 9.21 10.12 -1.74
N GLU A 96 10.01 11.18 -1.71
CA GLU A 96 9.87 12.28 -2.66
C GLU A 96 10.22 11.78 -4.09
N ASN A 97 9.50 12.28 -5.10
CA ASN A 97 9.75 11.99 -6.53
C ASN A 97 9.67 10.52 -6.95
N TRP A 98 8.91 9.67 -6.24
CA TRP A 98 8.79 8.25 -6.60
C TRP A 98 8.14 8.01 -7.99
N GLY A 99 7.35 8.98 -8.48
CA GLY A 99 6.78 8.99 -9.83
C GLY A 99 7.68 9.60 -10.91
N ASP A 100 8.75 10.30 -10.52
CA ASP A 100 9.66 11.04 -11.42
C ASP A 100 11.02 10.35 -11.61
N ASP A 101 11.19 9.13 -11.07
CA ASP A 101 12.45 8.38 -11.19
C ASP A 101 12.67 7.89 -12.65
N PRO A 102 13.63 8.46 -13.40
CA PRO A 102 13.88 8.11 -14.81
C PRO A 102 14.31 6.65 -14.99
N GLU A 103 14.84 6.02 -13.94
CA GLU A 103 15.28 4.62 -13.91
C GLU A 103 14.10 3.66 -14.12
N ARG A 104 12.88 4.05 -13.69
CA ARG A 104 11.68 3.22 -13.75
C ARG A 104 10.97 3.30 -15.10
N TYR A 105 11.04 4.44 -15.79
CA TYR A 105 10.59 4.58 -17.18
C TYR A 105 11.30 3.59 -18.11
N ARG A 106 12.61 3.40 -17.90
CA ARG A 106 13.41 2.39 -18.62
C ARG A 106 12.96 0.96 -18.33
N GLN A 107 12.52 0.66 -17.10
CA GLN A 107 12.01 -0.68 -16.74
C GLN A 107 10.57 -0.93 -17.24
N MET A 108 9.79 0.13 -17.47
CA MET A 108 8.41 0.05 -17.97
C MET A 108 8.32 0.18 -19.51
N GLY A 109 9.45 0.37 -20.21
CA GLY A 109 9.48 0.54 -21.67
C GLY A 109 8.87 1.85 -22.16
N LEU A 110 8.78 2.86 -21.29
CA LEU A 110 8.21 4.17 -21.60
C LEU A 110 9.34 5.19 -21.81
N GLU A 111 9.26 5.99 -22.86
CA GLU A 111 10.19 7.11 -23.07
C GLU A 111 9.81 8.29 -22.16
N PHE A 112 10.80 8.80 -21.42
CA PHE A 112 10.64 10.02 -20.64
C PHE A 112 10.45 11.20 -21.63
N PRO A 113 9.34 11.96 -21.56
CA PRO A 113 9.14 13.09 -22.46
C PRO A 113 10.19 14.16 -22.14
N ARG A 114 11.17 14.32 -23.03
CA ARG A 114 12.07 15.47 -22.99
C ARG A 114 11.25 16.71 -23.34
N GLN A 115 11.24 17.72 -22.46
CA GLN A 115 10.96 19.09 -22.87
C GLN A 115 12.03 19.59 -23.84
#